data_AF-A0A9P7BGS3-F1
#
_entry.id   AF-A0A9P7BGS3-F1
#
_cell.length_a   1.000
_cell.length_b   1.000
_cell.length_c   1.000
_cell.angle_alpha   90.00
_cell.angle_beta   90.00
_cell.angle_gamma   90.00
#
_symmetry.space_group_name_H-M   'P 1'
#
loop_
_entity.id
_entity.type
_entity.pdbx_description
1 polymer ?
#
loop_
_entity_poly.entity_id
_entity_poly.type
_entity_poly.pdbx_seq_one_letter_code
_entity_poly.pdbx_strand_id
1 'polypeptide(L)'
;MDRTDFSFHNWKPNLIYNNDIDVIDDQSYQKSQQFLFNKLTRLHNALHPINQSYDIKYNDDLLFAFTQLNDLIDYLLLTYEKSKDIKLLSVNINNLLAKTLTFILSIMMKNGHEKFNILLIELINKLNNLLILNVKKLSMSKNWYSSLKHLSIIILQYIFTKF
;
A
#
# COMPACT_ATOMS: atom_id res chain seq x y z
N MET A 1 -6.23 -16.13 9.90
CA MET A 1 -6.64 -14.72 9.74
C MET A 1 -8.02 -14.64 9.05
N ASP A 2 -8.88 -13.63 9.32
CA ASP A 2 -10.18 -13.51 8.63
C ASP A 2 -10.00 -12.96 7.20
N ARG A 3 -9.94 -13.87 6.21
CA ARG A 3 -9.70 -13.53 4.81
C ARG A 3 -10.86 -12.77 4.17
N THR A 4 -12.08 -12.92 4.68
CA THR A 4 -13.23 -12.18 4.15
C THR A 4 -13.16 -10.70 4.55
N ASP A 5 -12.84 -10.41 5.81
CA ASP A 5 -12.72 -9.03 6.30
C ASP A 5 -11.55 -8.27 5.67
N PHE A 6 -10.45 -8.99 5.39
CA PHE A 6 -9.22 -8.43 4.82
C PHE A 6 -9.10 -8.50 3.30
N SER A 7 -10.10 -9.03 2.59
CA SER A 7 -10.07 -9.04 1.13
C SER A 7 -10.24 -7.63 0.56
N PHE A 8 -9.31 -7.22 -0.30
CA PHE A 8 -9.37 -5.94 -1.01
C PHE A 8 -10.63 -5.81 -1.85
N HIS A 9 -11.16 -6.92 -2.38
CA HIS A 9 -12.43 -6.92 -3.11
C HIS A 9 -13.59 -6.33 -2.29
N ASN A 10 -13.58 -6.57 -0.98
CA ASN A 10 -14.57 -6.03 -0.04
C ASN A 10 -14.24 -4.60 0.40
N TRP A 11 -12.98 -4.17 0.26
CA TRP A 11 -12.57 -2.82 0.60
C TRP A 11 -12.91 -1.83 -0.52
N LYS A 12 -12.65 -2.24 -1.78
CA LYS A 12 -12.75 -1.40 -2.98
C LYS A 12 -14.06 -0.58 -3.08
N PRO A 13 -15.26 -1.12 -2.80
CA PRO A 13 -16.50 -0.34 -2.88
C PRO A 13 -16.57 0.85 -1.90
N ASN A 14 -15.81 0.80 -0.81
CA ASN A 14 -15.75 1.85 0.21
C ASN A 14 -14.64 2.88 -0.07
N LEU A 15 -13.89 2.71 -1.16
CA LEU A 15 -12.81 3.61 -1.59
C LEU A 15 -13.22 4.50 -2.77
N ILE A 16 -14.51 4.50 -3.13
CA ILE A 16 -15.05 5.30 -4.23
C ILE A 16 -15.00 6.78 -3.83
N TYR A 17 -14.11 7.53 -4.48
CA TYR A 17 -13.98 8.97 -4.33
C TYR A 17 -13.74 9.59 -5.71
N ASN A 18 -14.44 10.68 -6.03
CA ASN A 18 -14.10 11.48 -7.20
C ASN A 18 -12.97 12.44 -6.84
N ASN A 19 -11.82 12.32 -7.52
CA ASN A 19 -10.66 13.15 -7.24
C ASN A 19 -10.78 14.58 -7.78
N ASP A 20 -11.88 14.91 -8.45
CA ASP A 20 -12.16 16.26 -8.94
C ASP A 20 -12.26 17.26 -7.78
N ILE A 21 -11.52 18.36 -7.92
CA ILE A 21 -11.15 19.27 -6.84
C ILE A 21 -12.28 20.26 -6.49
N ASP A 22 -13.32 20.33 -7.34
CA ASP A 22 -14.30 21.43 -7.33
C ASP A 22 -15.51 21.20 -6.42
N VAL A 23 -15.61 20.06 -5.71
CA VAL A 23 -16.66 19.86 -4.71
C VAL A 23 -16.13 20.30 -3.32
N ILE A 24 -16.33 21.58 -3.02
CA ILE A 24 -15.87 22.27 -1.80
C ILE A 24 -16.37 21.60 -0.50
N ASP A 25 -17.48 20.85 -0.56
CA ASP A 25 -18.12 20.19 0.60
C ASP A 25 -18.06 18.65 0.57
N ASP A 26 -17.28 18.02 -0.31
CA ASP A 26 -17.25 16.56 -0.36
C ASP A 26 -16.40 15.96 0.78
N GLN A 27 -17.05 15.55 1.86
CA GLN A 27 -16.45 14.80 2.98
C GLN A 27 -16.27 13.30 2.69
N SER A 28 -16.64 12.81 1.51
CA SER A 28 -16.54 11.38 1.19
C SER A 28 -15.10 10.85 1.27
N TYR A 29 -14.10 11.67 0.93
CA TYR A 29 -12.69 11.27 1.06
C TYR A 29 -12.30 10.99 2.51
N GLN A 30 -12.87 11.71 3.49
CA GLN A 30 -12.57 11.49 4.91
C GLN A 30 -13.09 10.13 5.38
N LYS A 31 -14.29 9.74 4.92
CA LYS A 31 -14.86 8.43 5.19
C LYS A 31 -14.00 7.32 4.58
N SER A 32 -13.58 7.49 3.33
CA SER A 32 -12.69 6.54 2.65
C SER A 32 -11.31 6.43 3.33
N GLN A 33 -10.75 7.56 3.76
CA GLN A 33 -9.51 7.60 4.55
C GLN A 33 -9.65 6.86 5.87
N GLN A 34 -10.71 7.16 6.64
CA GLN A 34 -10.97 6.52 7.93
C GLN A 34 -11.20 5.03 7.77
N PHE A 35 -11.98 4.63 6.77
CA PHE A 35 -12.21 3.22 6.44
C PHE A 35 -10.89 2.50 6.13
N LEU A 36 -10.09 3.06 5.22
CA LEU A 36 -8.82 2.48 4.81
C LEU A 36 -7.84 2.39 6.00
N PHE A 37 -7.73 3.45 6.78
CA PHE A 37 -6.89 3.47 7.98
C PHE A 37 -7.30 2.36 8.95
N ASN A 38 -8.60 2.25 9.26
CA ASN A 38 -9.11 1.20 10.15
C ASN A 38 -8.82 -0.21 9.62
N LYS A 39 -8.99 -0.45 8.32
CA LYS A 39 -8.71 -1.75 7.70
C LYS A 39 -7.22 -2.10 7.75
N LEU A 40 -6.35 -1.15 7.44
CA LEU A 40 -4.91 -1.34 7.51
C LEU A 40 -4.44 -1.56 8.97
N THR A 41 -4.99 -0.82 9.94
CA THR A 41 -4.67 -1.02 11.37
C THR A 41 -5.10 -2.41 11.84
N ARG A 42 -6.31 -2.85 11.48
CA ARG A 42 -6.80 -4.19 11.83
C ARG A 42 -5.94 -5.28 11.19
N LEU A 43 -5.57 -5.14 9.93
CA LEU A 43 -4.67 -6.08 9.26
C LEU A 43 -3.30 -6.12 9.94
N HIS A 44 -2.70 -4.96 10.22
CA HIS A 44 -1.42 -4.87 10.92
C HIS A 44 -1.47 -5.58 12.28
N ASN A 45 -2.53 -5.34 13.05
CA ASN A 45 -2.74 -5.97 14.35
C ASN A 45 -2.94 -7.49 14.23
N ALA A 46 -3.62 -7.96 13.19
CA ALA A 46 -3.81 -9.40 12.95
C ALA A 46 -2.50 -10.13 12.60
N LEU A 47 -1.47 -9.43 12.11
CA LEU A 47 -0.16 -10.00 11.80
C LEU A 47 0.76 -10.11 13.03
N HIS A 48 0.49 -9.39 14.12
CA HIS A 48 1.34 -9.42 15.32
C HIS A 48 1.44 -10.82 15.95
N PRO A 49 0.34 -11.56 16.18
CA PRO A 49 0.39 -12.93 16.68
C PRO A 49 1.19 -13.87 15.76
N ILE A 50 1.09 -13.66 14.44
CA ILE A 50 1.81 -14.46 13.43
C ILE A 50 3.33 -14.24 13.57
N ASN A 51 3.77 -12.97 13.68
CA ASN A 51 5.18 -12.63 13.87
C ASN A 51 5.79 -13.21 15.16
N GLN A 52 5.00 -13.42 16.21
CA GLN A 52 5.48 -14.01 17.46
C GLN A 52 5.70 -15.53 17.36
N SER A 53 4.93 -16.19 16.49
CA SER A 53 4.85 -17.64 16.41
C SER A 53 5.92 -18.32 15.54
N TYR A 54 6.50 -17.60 14.57
CA TYR A 54 7.48 -18.11 13.61
C TYR A 54 7.10 -19.47 12.97
N ASP A 55 5.82 -19.63 12.64
CA ASP A 55 5.27 -20.89 12.17
C ASP A 55 4.94 -20.85 10.66
N ILE A 56 5.46 -21.84 9.93
CA ILE A 56 5.28 -22.03 8.48
C ILE A 56 3.80 -22.13 8.10
N LYS A 57 2.93 -22.60 9.02
CA LYS A 57 1.48 -22.72 8.77
C LYS A 57 0.82 -21.39 8.41
N TYR A 58 1.45 -20.26 8.73
CA TYR A 58 0.93 -18.93 8.40
C TYR A 58 1.44 -18.36 7.07
N ASN A 59 2.25 -19.11 6.32
CA ASN A 59 2.79 -18.65 5.04
C ASN A 59 1.69 -18.22 4.05
N ASP A 60 0.60 -19.00 3.96
CA ASP A 60 -0.53 -18.65 3.10
C ASP A 60 -1.26 -17.38 3.56
N ASP A 61 -1.34 -17.16 4.87
CA ASP A 61 -1.96 -15.95 5.43
C ASP A 61 -1.09 -14.71 5.17
N LEU A 62 0.25 -14.85 5.23
CA LEU A 62 1.19 -13.78 4.88
C LEU A 62 1.15 -13.46 3.38
N LEU A 63 1.15 -14.48 2.53
CA LEU A 63 1.03 -14.32 1.09
C LEU A 63 -0.29 -13.64 0.74
N PHE A 64 -1.40 -14.09 1.32
CA PHE A 64 -2.70 -13.46 1.15
C PHE A 64 -2.67 -11.98 1.56
N ALA A 65 -2.18 -11.65 2.76
CA ALA A 65 -2.12 -10.28 3.25
C ALA A 65 -1.28 -9.39 2.31
N PHE A 66 -0.14 -9.88 1.83
CA PHE A 66 0.69 -9.19 0.87
C PHE A 66 -0.07 -8.91 -0.43
N THR A 67 -0.73 -9.93 -0.99
CA THR A 67 -1.53 -9.79 -2.22
C THR A 67 -2.63 -8.75 -2.05
N GLN A 68 -3.36 -8.73 -0.92
CA GLN A 68 -4.43 -7.74 -0.72
C GLN A 68 -3.91 -6.30 -0.66
N LEU A 69 -2.73 -6.08 -0.05
CA LEU A 69 -2.10 -4.76 -0.05
C LEU A 69 -1.53 -4.39 -1.42
N ASN A 70 -1.03 -5.36 -2.17
CA ASN A 70 -0.56 -5.16 -3.53
C ASN A 70 -1.72 -4.81 -4.49
N ASP A 71 -2.86 -5.48 -4.35
CA ASP A 71 -4.09 -5.18 -5.11
C ASP A 71 -4.61 -3.76 -4.80
N LEU A 72 -4.52 -3.33 -3.54
CA LEU A 72 -4.81 -1.95 -3.15
C LEU A 72 -3.88 -0.96 -3.87
N ILE A 73 -2.57 -1.24 -3.91
CA ILE A 73 -1.62 -0.39 -4.65
C ILE A 73 -2.02 -0.34 -6.12
N ASP A 74 -2.27 -1.48 -6.76
CA ASP A 74 -2.64 -1.54 -8.18
C ASP A 74 -3.92 -0.76 -8.47
N TYR A 75 -4.92 -0.86 -7.59
CA TYR A 75 -6.12 -0.04 -7.68
C TYR A 75 -5.83 1.46 -7.60
N LEU A 76 -4.98 1.90 -6.67
CA LEU A 76 -4.61 3.31 -6.53
C LEU A 76 -3.88 3.82 -7.77
N LEU A 77 -2.98 3.02 -8.34
CA LEU A 77 -2.23 3.38 -9.54
C LEU A 77 -3.15 3.51 -10.75
N LEU A 78 -4.05 2.54 -10.95
CA LEU A 78 -4.97 2.54 -12.09
C LEU A 78 -6.04 3.64 -11.97
N THR A 79 -6.60 3.83 -10.78
CA THR A 79 -7.72 4.78 -10.58
C THR A 79 -7.24 6.23 -10.66
N TYR A 80 -6.03 6.51 -10.15
CA TYR A 80 -5.54 7.87 -9.99
C TYR A 80 -4.29 8.17 -10.83
N GLU A 81 -4.03 7.41 -11.89
CA GLU A 81 -2.85 7.57 -12.76
C GLU A 81 -2.63 9.02 -13.23
N LYS A 82 -3.73 9.69 -13.62
CA LYS A 82 -3.72 11.07 -14.13
C LYS A 82 -3.80 12.14 -13.04
N SER A 83 -3.99 11.73 -11.79
CA SER A 83 -4.19 12.62 -10.67
C SER A 83 -2.87 13.04 -10.04
N LYS A 84 -2.69 14.34 -9.86
CA LYS A 84 -1.54 14.87 -9.15
C LYS A 84 -1.67 14.64 -7.64
N ASP A 85 -2.76 15.14 -7.07
CA ASP A 85 -3.05 15.07 -5.65
C ASP A 85 -4.20 14.11 -5.41
N ILE A 86 -4.01 13.12 -4.51
CA ILE A 86 -5.03 12.13 -4.17
C ILE A 86 -5.36 12.31 -2.71
N LYS A 87 -6.53 12.91 -2.42
CA LYS A 87 -6.93 13.20 -1.03
C LYS A 87 -6.99 11.94 -0.17
N LEU A 88 -7.31 10.78 -0.74
CA LEU A 88 -7.31 9.51 -0.02
C LEU A 88 -5.93 9.17 0.60
N LEU A 89 -4.83 9.58 -0.03
CA LEU A 89 -3.46 9.22 0.38
C LEU A 89 -2.87 10.25 1.35
N SER A 90 -3.38 10.25 2.58
CA SER A 90 -2.73 10.98 3.67
C SER A 90 -1.39 10.36 4.06
N VAL A 91 -0.51 11.17 4.65
CA VAL A 91 0.79 10.71 5.18
C VAL A 91 0.63 9.53 6.14
N ASN A 92 -0.39 9.54 6.99
CA ASN A 92 -0.67 8.46 7.94
C ASN A 92 -1.05 7.14 7.24
N ILE A 93 -1.87 7.22 6.19
CA ILE A 93 -2.24 6.03 5.39
C ILE A 93 -1.01 5.50 4.66
N ASN A 94 -0.21 6.37 4.04
CA ASN A 94 1.01 5.97 3.34
C ASN A 94 2.00 5.27 4.29
N ASN A 95 2.24 5.84 5.46
CA ASN A 95 3.12 5.27 6.48
C ASN A 95 2.58 3.94 7.01
N LEU A 96 1.28 3.83 7.26
CA LEU A 96 0.69 2.60 7.76
C LEU A 96 0.72 1.48 6.72
N LEU A 97 0.46 1.80 5.44
CA LEU A 97 0.56 0.85 4.34
C LEU A 97 2.01 0.36 4.18
N ALA A 98 2.98 1.28 4.14
CA ALA A 98 4.40 0.96 4.07
C ALA A 98 4.85 0.10 5.26
N LYS A 99 4.52 0.51 6.49
CA LYS A 99 4.83 -0.24 7.71
C LYS A 99 4.24 -1.65 7.66
N THR A 100 3.01 -1.81 7.18
CA THR A 100 2.34 -3.11 7.12
C THR A 100 2.95 -4.01 6.06
N LEU A 101 3.23 -3.51 4.85
CA LEU A 101 3.93 -4.25 3.80
C LEU A 101 5.31 -4.71 4.26
N THR A 102 6.12 -3.80 4.81
CA THR A 102 7.44 -4.12 5.32
C THR A 102 7.37 -5.10 6.49
N PHE A 103 6.33 -5.02 7.33
CA PHE A 103 6.12 -5.98 8.41
C PHE A 103 5.81 -7.39 7.86
N ILE A 104 4.92 -7.51 6.87
CA ILE A 104 4.62 -8.79 6.21
C ILE A 104 5.90 -9.38 5.61
N LEU A 105 6.63 -8.61 4.80
CA LEU A 105 7.88 -9.03 4.19
C LEU A 105 8.91 -9.45 5.25
N SER A 106 8.97 -8.75 6.38
CA SER A 106 9.91 -9.09 7.46
C SER A 106 9.53 -10.42 8.12
N ILE A 107 8.25 -10.72 8.29
CA ILE A 107 7.81 -12.02 8.81
C ILE A 107 8.13 -13.11 7.78
N MET A 108 7.83 -12.88 6.51
CA MET A 108 8.13 -13.83 5.42
C MET A 108 9.63 -14.16 5.36
N MET A 109 10.51 -13.17 5.48
CA MET A 109 11.96 -13.37 5.54
C MET A 109 12.35 -14.23 6.75
N LYS A 110 11.85 -13.90 7.94
CA LYS A 110 12.16 -14.64 9.17
C LYS A 110 11.67 -16.09 9.12
N ASN A 111 10.53 -16.33 8.47
CA ASN A 111 9.96 -17.66 8.29
C ASN A 111 10.60 -18.45 7.14
N GLY A 112 11.57 -17.87 6.41
CA GLY A 112 12.17 -18.51 5.24
C GLY A 112 11.17 -18.76 4.11
N HIS A 113 10.15 -17.90 3.97
CA HIS A 113 9.10 -18.08 2.98
C HIS A 113 9.67 -18.04 1.55
N GLU A 114 9.41 -19.09 0.76
CA GLU A 114 10.02 -19.32 -0.57
C GLU A 114 9.85 -18.12 -1.54
N LYS A 115 8.68 -17.46 -1.51
CA LYS A 115 8.36 -16.32 -2.38
C LYS A 115 8.88 -14.96 -1.92
N PHE A 116 9.52 -14.87 -0.75
CA PHE A 116 9.95 -13.59 -0.18
C PHE A 116 10.77 -12.74 -1.17
N ASN A 117 11.82 -13.32 -1.75
CA ASN A 117 12.71 -12.61 -2.67
C ASN A 117 11.97 -12.11 -3.92
N ILE A 118 11.13 -12.96 -4.52
CA ILE A 118 10.41 -12.63 -5.75
C ILE A 118 9.42 -11.49 -5.48
N LEU A 119 8.63 -11.58 -4.42
CA LEU A 119 7.64 -10.54 -4.06
C LEU A 119 8.29 -9.21 -3.70
N LEU A 120 9.45 -9.24 -3.02
CA LEU A 120 10.22 -8.04 -2.71
C LEU A 120 10.72 -7.36 -4.00
N ILE A 121 11.29 -8.13 -4.93
CA ILE A 121 11.78 -7.62 -6.21
C ILE A 121 10.63 -7.05 -7.04
N GLU A 122 9.50 -7.75 -7.12
CA GLU A 122 8.31 -7.29 -7.84
C GLU A 122 7.77 -5.98 -7.27
N LEU A 123 7.67 -5.86 -5.95
CA LEU A 123 7.24 -4.63 -5.29
C LEU A 123 8.21 -3.48 -5.56
N ILE A 124 9.52 -3.69 -5.41
CA ILE A 124 10.53 -2.66 -5.67
C ILE A 124 10.47 -2.19 -7.12
N ASN A 125 10.39 -3.11 -8.08
CA ASN A 125 10.29 -2.78 -9.50
C ASN A 125 9.02 -2.00 -9.82
N LYS A 126 7.88 -2.41 -9.25
CA LYS A 126 6.60 -1.69 -9.40
C LYS A 126 6.73 -0.24 -8.90
N LEU A 127 7.29 -0.04 -7.71
CA LEU A 127 7.44 1.28 -7.11
C LEU A 127 8.47 2.15 -7.84
N ASN A 128 9.60 1.57 -8.27
CA ASN A 128 10.62 2.27 -9.04
C ASN A 128 10.11 2.72 -10.41
N ASN A 129 9.31 1.90 -11.08
CA ASN A 129 8.70 2.26 -12.36
C ASN A 129 7.86 3.54 -12.21
N LEU A 130 7.12 3.72 -11.11
CA LEU A 130 6.37 4.96 -10.83
C LEU A 130 7.25 6.19 -10.67
N LEU A 131 8.44 6.02 -10.10
CA LEU A 131 9.39 7.14 -9.94
C LEU A 131 10.01 7.55 -11.27
N ILE A 132 10.29 6.58 -12.14
CA ILE A 132 10.95 6.77 -13.43
C ILE A 132 9.94 7.20 -14.52
N LEU A 133 8.64 6.92 -14.34
CA LEU A 133 7.58 7.39 -15.22
C LEU A 133 7.58 8.93 -15.31
N ASN A 134 7.53 9.43 -16.55
CA ASN A 134 7.50 10.84 -16.94
C ASN A 134 8.76 11.68 -16.62
N VAL A 135 9.91 11.05 -16.35
CA VAL A 135 11.20 11.75 -16.16
C VAL A 135 11.70 12.46 -17.43
N LYS A 136 11.14 12.15 -18.61
CA LYS A 136 11.54 12.74 -19.91
C LYS A 136 11.24 14.24 -20.07
N LYS A 137 10.54 14.92 -19.14
CA LYS A 137 10.43 16.39 -19.10
C LYS A 137 11.05 16.93 -17.80
N LEU A 138 12.17 17.64 -17.92
CA LEU A 138 12.95 18.26 -16.85
C LEU A 138 12.26 19.45 -16.15
N SER A 139 10.94 19.43 -15.94
CA SER A 139 10.31 20.39 -15.01
C SER A 139 10.10 19.72 -13.65
N MET A 140 11.09 19.88 -12.77
CA MET A 140 11.09 19.35 -11.39
C MET A 140 9.83 19.76 -10.60
N SER A 141 9.27 20.95 -10.83
CA SER A 141 8.11 21.46 -10.09
C SER A 141 6.78 20.80 -10.46
N LYS A 142 6.62 20.30 -11.70
CA LYS A 142 5.37 19.69 -12.17
C LYS A 142 5.38 18.15 -12.15
N ASN A 143 6.55 17.52 -12.22
CA ASN A 143 6.65 16.06 -12.42
C ASN A 143 6.95 15.25 -11.14
N TRP A 144 7.34 15.90 -10.03
CA TRP A 144 7.74 15.22 -8.80
C TRP A 144 6.66 15.18 -7.72
N TYR A 145 5.80 16.20 -7.68
CA TYR A 145 4.68 16.28 -6.74
C TYR A 145 3.50 15.44 -7.25
N SER A 146 3.51 14.14 -6.96
CA SER A 146 2.33 13.27 -7.11
C SER A 146 2.16 12.42 -5.86
N SER A 147 0.94 12.34 -5.33
CA SER A 147 0.65 11.52 -4.14
C SER A 147 1.08 10.06 -4.32
N LEU A 148 1.00 9.50 -5.54
CA LEU A 148 1.47 8.14 -5.84
C LEU A 148 3.00 8.02 -5.74
N LYS A 149 3.74 9.02 -6.23
CA LYS A 149 5.21 9.05 -6.11
C LYS A 149 5.64 9.17 -4.65
N HIS A 150 4.96 10.00 -3.86
CA HIS A 150 5.21 10.09 -2.42
C HIS A 150 4.93 8.76 -1.69
N LEU A 151 3.83 8.08 -2.03
CA LEU A 151 3.55 6.74 -1.51
C LEU A 151 4.71 5.77 -1.85
N SER A 152 5.16 5.74 -3.10
CA SER A 152 6.26 4.87 -3.53
C SER A 152 7.55 5.14 -2.77
N ILE A 153 7.91 6.42 -2.58
CA ILE A 153 9.09 6.81 -1.81
C ILE A 153 8.99 6.31 -0.36
N ILE A 154 7.83 6.50 0.29
CA ILE A 154 7.63 6.05 1.68
C ILE A 154 7.76 4.54 1.77
N ILE A 155 7.11 3.77 0.88
CA ILE A 155 7.22 2.30 0.93
C ILE A 155 8.68 1.84 0.69
N LEU A 156 9.36 2.38 -0.32
CA LEU A 156 10.76 2.06 -0.60
C LEU A 156 11.67 2.41 0.57
N GLN A 157 11.46 3.57 1.21
CA GLN A 157 12.22 3.97 2.39
C GLN A 157 12.08 2.95 3.52
N TYR A 158 10.85 2.49 3.82
CA TYR A 158 10.63 1.47 4.84
C TYR A 158 11.28 0.12 4.49
N ILE A 159 11.22 -0.29 3.22
CA ILE A 159 11.88 -1.51 2.73
C ILE A 159 13.39 -1.42 2.91
N PHE A 160 14.05 -0.39 2.37
CA PHE A 160 15.52 -0.24 2.44
C PHE A 160 16.04 0.05 3.85
N THR A 161 15.21 0.60 4.74
CA THR A 161 15.60 0.76 6.14
C THR A 161 15.57 -0.58 6.88
N LYS A 162 14.76 -1.54 6.41
CA LYS A 162 14.52 -2.81 7.10
C LYS A 162 15.41 -3.96 6.61
N PHE A 163 15.70 -4.01 5.32
CA PHE A 163 16.45 -5.06 4.62
C PHE A 163 17.69 -4.50 3.98
#